data_AF-A0A7C1G1G6-F1
#
_entry.id   AF-A0A7C1G1G6-F1
#
_cell.length_a   1.000
_cell.length_b   1.000
_cell.length_c   1.000
_cell.angle_alpha   90.00
_cell.angle_beta   90.00
_cell.angle_gamma   90.00
#
_symmetry.space_group_name_H-M   'P 1'
#
loop_
_entity.id
_entity.type
_entity.pdbx_description
1 polymer ?
#
loop_
_entity_poly.entity_id
_entity_poly.type
_entity_poly.pdbx_seq_one_letter_code
_entity_poly.pdbx_strand_id
1 'polypeptide(L)'
;MNKNNWKELTVNRFDDLVKASNTLHHAAQFIAYAGKHLISEEADDSHTSAMWVPEKNLLAGRPIKSVSTELRIALHYPALVLMVTDTDLNELGTVEMNGKTKQEVLTWLKNQLRELGVDVRALTDKIHFEIPPHDVENGGVYKLDQPDLFAELAGYRTNGHLVLTHFAEQFDTASPVLVWPHHFDEGSYIPLIFENGEATGSVSIGLAVADHYYNNPYFYVTAWKKEGINYEDKPGSNSPGRWHTHEWTGQVLEGKSLAGLNKDKQQEAAVDFMYQALNNATQLVGWKKQ
;
A
#
# COMPACT_ATOMS: atom_id res chain seq x y z
N MET A 1 10.71 -6.14 15.83
CA MET A 1 9.90 -6.98 14.91
C MET A 1 10.14 -8.47 15.21
N ASN A 2 9.10 -9.30 15.34
CA ASN A 2 9.23 -10.75 15.58
C ASN A 2 9.55 -11.50 14.27
N LYS A 3 10.61 -12.33 14.27
CA LYS A 3 11.02 -13.12 13.09
C LYS A 3 9.95 -14.08 12.59
N ASN A 4 9.09 -14.57 13.49
CA ASN A 4 8.07 -15.57 13.14
C ASN A 4 6.97 -15.01 12.22
N ASN A 5 6.82 -13.68 12.14
CA ASN A 5 5.75 -13.05 11.36
C ASN A 5 6.16 -12.78 9.90
N TRP A 6 7.45 -12.90 9.56
CA TRP A 6 7.92 -12.71 8.18
C TRP A 6 7.32 -13.77 7.26
N LYS A 7 6.92 -13.37 6.05
CA LYS A 7 6.46 -14.26 4.98
C LYS A 7 7.62 -14.48 4.01
N GLU A 8 7.99 -15.73 3.77
CA GLU A 8 9.06 -16.02 2.82
C GLU A 8 8.61 -15.66 1.41
N LEU A 9 9.41 -14.83 0.74
CA LEU A 9 9.19 -14.41 -0.65
C LEU A 9 9.96 -15.38 -1.56
N THR A 10 9.31 -15.94 -2.57
CA THR A 10 9.89 -17.05 -3.35
C THR A 10 9.69 -16.91 -4.85
N VAL A 11 8.80 -16.04 -5.30
CA VAL A 11 8.43 -15.98 -6.72
C VAL A 11 9.44 -15.18 -7.53
N ASN A 12 9.87 -15.75 -8.66
CA ASN A 12 10.74 -15.11 -9.64
C ASN A 12 10.06 -14.84 -11.00
N ARG A 13 8.75 -15.06 -11.12
CA ARG A 13 7.93 -14.79 -12.32
C ARG A 13 7.40 -13.36 -12.30
N PHE A 14 8.29 -12.39 -12.37
CA PHE A 14 7.98 -10.97 -12.13
C PHE A 14 6.95 -10.38 -13.11
N ASP A 15 6.97 -10.77 -14.39
CA ASP A 15 5.98 -10.27 -15.35
C ASP A 15 4.55 -10.75 -15.04
N ASP A 16 4.39 -11.95 -14.49
CA ASP A 16 3.08 -12.44 -14.05
C ASP A 16 2.69 -11.82 -12.71
N LEU A 17 3.67 -11.57 -11.83
CA LEU A 17 3.45 -10.83 -10.57
C LEU A 17 2.93 -9.42 -10.84
N VAL A 18 3.42 -8.73 -11.87
CA VAL A 18 2.91 -7.43 -12.33
C VAL A 18 1.44 -7.53 -12.71
N LYS A 19 1.04 -8.55 -13.50
CA LYS A 19 -0.35 -8.75 -13.91
C LYS A 19 -1.27 -8.99 -12.71
N ALA A 20 -0.85 -9.84 -11.78
CA ALA A 20 -1.59 -10.10 -10.54
C ALA A 20 -1.71 -8.82 -9.68
N SER A 21 -0.63 -8.03 -9.58
CA SER A 21 -0.61 -6.75 -8.88
C SER A 21 -1.59 -5.75 -9.49
N ASN A 22 -1.63 -5.65 -10.83
CA ASN A 22 -2.59 -4.77 -11.52
C ASN A 22 -4.03 -5.23 -11.29
N THR A 23 -4.30 -6.54 -11.30
CA THR A 23 -5.63 -7.07 -10.93
C THR A 23 -6.04 -6.65 -9.52
N LEU A 24 -5.12 -6.74 -8.55
CA LEU A 24 -5.34 -6.30 -7.17
C LEU A 24 -5.49 -4.77 -7.05
N HIS A 25 -4.75 -3.98 -7.83
CA HIS A 25 -4.85 -2.52 -7.84
C HIS A 25 -6.25 -2.08 -8.27
N HIS A 26 -6.79 -2.69 -9.34
CA HIS A 26 -8.17 -2.44 -9.78
C HIS A 26 -9.22 -2.99 -8.81
N ALA A 27 -8.96 -4.10 -8.14
CA ALA A 27 -9.86 -4.63 -7.13
C ALA A 27 -9.92 -3.74 -5.88
N ALA A 28 -8.78 -3.15 -5.49
CA ALA A 28 -8.71 -2.25 -4.36
C ALA A 28 -9.49 -0.94 -4.57
N GLN A 29 -9.79 -0.56 -5.82
CA GLN A 29 -10.55 0.66 -6.10
C GLN A 29 -11.95 0.64 -5.50
N PHE A 30 -12.57 -0.53 -5.26
CA PHE A 30 -13.86 -0.59 -4.54
C PHE A 30 -13.78 -0.02 -3.12
N ILE A 31 -12.62 -0.14 -2.47
CA ILE A 31 -12.36 0.49 -1.17
C ILE A 31 -12.30 2.01 -1.34
N ALA A 32 -11.56 2.50 -2.33
CA ALA A 32 -11.41 3.92 -2.61
C ALA A 32 -12.73 4.58 -3.04
N TYR A 33 -13.55 3.90 -3.85
CA TYR A 33 -14.89 4.37 -4.23
C TYR A 33 -15.80 4.53 -3.01
N ALA A 34 -15.76 3.55 -2.10
CA ALA A 34 -16.53 3.64 -0.86
C ALA A 34 -16.03 4.81 0.01
N GLY A 35 -14.72 4.98 0.14
CA GLY A 35 -14.11 6.13 0.80
C GLY A 35 -14.58 7.45 0.22
N LYS A 36 -14.42 7.64 -1.10
CA LYS A 36 -14.73 8.88 -1.81
C LYS A 36 -16.20 9.28 -1.73
N HIS A 37 -17.11 8.30 -1.83
CA HIS A 37 -18.55 8.59 -2.00
C HIS A 37 -19.38 8.41 -0.73
N LEU A 38 -18.87 7.70 0.29
CA LEU A 38 -19.63 7.37 1.51
C LEU A 38 -19.01 7.93 2.79
N ILE A 39 -17.80 8.50 2.71
CA ILE A 39 -17.08 9.10 3.84
C ILE A 39 -16.87 10.58 3.55
N SER A 40 -16.88 11.40 4.61
CA SER A 40 -16.55 12.82 4.48
C SER A 40 -15.10 12.97 3.99
N GLU A 41 -14.93 13.85 3.02
CA GLU A 41 -13.63 14.12 2.40
C GLU A 41 -12.65 14.76 3.40
N GLU A 42 -11.45 14.21 3.45
CA GLU A 42 -10.31 14.73 4.21
C GLU A 42 -9.32 15.41 3.25
N ALA A 43 -8.66 16.48 3.71
CA ALA A 43 -7.83 17.35 2.86
C ALA A 43 -6.58 16.64 2.28
N ASP A 44 -6.12 15.58 2.93
CA ASP A 44 -5.00 14.74 2.52
C ASP A 44 -5.43 13.50 1.71
N ASP A 45 -6.71 13.42 1.33
CA ASP A 45 -7.34 12.29 0.64
C ASP A 45 -7.36 10.96 1.44
N SER A 46 -6.98 10.95 2.72
CA SER A 46 -6.87 9.72 3.52
C SER A 46 -8.20 8.97 3.72
N HIS A 47 -9.34 9.63 3.50
CA HIS A 47 -10.67 9.00 3.45
C HIS A 47 -10.79 7.92 2.35
N THR A 48 -9.97 7.97 1.28
CA THR A 48 -9.93 6.95 0.21
C THR A 48 -8.91 5.84 0.46
N SER A 49 -8.04 6.01 1.46
CA SER A 49 -6.95 5.09 1.77
C SER A 49 -7.44 3.76 2.37
N ALA A 50 -6.54 2.79 2.36
CA ALA A 50 -6.72 1.52 3.04
C ALA A 50 -5.54 1.22 3.97
N MET A 51 -5.73 0.26 4.88
CA MET A 51 -4.70 -0.24 5.77
C MET A 51 -4.56 -1.75 5.57
N TRP A 52 -3.32 -2.24 5.50
CA TRP A 52 -3.07 -3.67 5.45
C TRP A 52 -3.26 -4.32 6.82
N VAL A 53 -3.81 -5.52 6.83
CA VAL A 53 -4.12 -6.31 8.02
C VAL A 53 -3.41 -7.67 7.89
N PRO A 54 -2.15 -7.78 8.35
CA PRO A 54 -1.25 -8.91 8.08
C PRO A 54 -1.83 -10.29 8.44
N GLU A 55 -2.50 -10.39 9.59
CA GLU A 55 -3.00 -11.65 10.13
C GLU A 55 -4.20 -12.19 9.35
N LYS A 56 -4.90 -11.34 8.59
CA LYS A 56 -6.05 -11.72 7.76
C LYS A 56 -5.76 -11.66 6.25
N ASN A 57 -4.59 -11.18 5.84
CA ASN A 57 -4.27 -10.85 4.44
C ASN A 57 -5.32 -9.93 3.78
N LEU A 58 -5.83 -8.97 4.55
CA LEU A 58 -6.86 -8.03 4.10
C LEU A 58 -6.27 -6.65 3.87
N LEU A 59 -6.67 -6.04 2.77
CA LEU A 59 -6.59 -4.59 2.61
C LEU A 59 -7.93 -4.00 3.04
N ALA A 60 -7.97 -3.25 4.14
CA ALA A 60 -9.21 -2.76 4.74
C ALA A 60 -9.33 -1.23 4.64
N GLY A 61 -10.46 -0.76 4.14
CA GLY A 61 -10.77 0.65 4.04
C GLY A 61 -11.07 1.34 5.37
N ARG A 62 -11.37 2.63 5.24
CA ARG A 62 -11.85 3.48 6.34
C ARG A 62 -13.27 3.08 6.78
N PRO A 63 -13.65 3.32 8.05
CA PRO A 63 -14.99 3.04 8.55
C PRO A 63 -16.08 3.82 7.82
N ILE A 64 -17.17 3.13 7.47
CA ILE A 64 -18.38 3.68 6.86
C ILE A 64 -19.50 3.56 7.90
N LYS A 65 -20.19 4.67 8.16
CA LYS A 65 -21.31 4.67 9.10
C LYS A 65 -22.53 4.00 8.48
N SER A 66 -23.12 3.05 9.19
CA SER A 66 -24.44 2.48 8.89
C SER A 66 -25.46 2.87 9.97
N VAL A 67 -26.70 2.41 9.85
CA VAL A 67 -27.77 2.67 10.84
C VAL A 67 -27.47 2.04 12.20
N SER A 68 -26.77 0.89 12.23
CA SER A 68 -26.60 0.09 13.45
C SER A 68 -25.14 -0.16 13.85
N THR A 69 -24.18 0.01 12.94
CA THR A 69 -22.76 -0.26 13.19
C THR A 69 -21.87 0.56 12.25
N GLU A 70 -20.56 0.53 12.48
CA GLU A 70 -19.59 0.88 11.45
C GLU A 70 -19.23 -0.36 10.64
N LEU A 71 -19.03 -0.14 9.34
CA LEU A 71 -18.68 -1.15 8.35
C LEU A 71 -17.33 -0.80 7.72
N ARG A 72 -16.64 -1.79 7.17
CA ARG A 72 -15.48 -1.57 6.31
C ARG A 72 -15.59 -2.40 5.04
N ILE A 73 -15.13 -1.83 3.93
CA ILE A 73 -14.87 -2.58 2.71
C ILE A 73 -13.45 -3.13 2.79
N ALA A 74 -13.29 -4.43 2.58
CA ALA A 74 -11.98 -5.07 2.61
C ALA A 74 -11.77 -5.95 1.38
N LEU A 75 -10.52 -6.12 0.98
CA LEU A 75 -10.10 -7.00 -0.12
C LEU A 75 -9.17 -8.08 0.42
N HIS A 76 -9.56 -9.33 0.30
CA HIS A 76 -8.71 -10.47 0.61
C HIS A 76 -7.83 -10.82 -0.59
N TYR A 77 -6.52 -10.55 -0.49
CA TYR A 77 -5.58 -10.68 -1.61
C TYR A 77 -5.53 -12.11 -2.17
N PRO A 78 -5.18 -13.15 -1.39
CA PRO A 78 -4.97 -14.49 -1.95
C PRO A 78 -6.20 -15.11 -2.64
N ALA A 79 -7.40 -14.73 -2.19
CA ALA A 79 -8.66 -15.27 -2.70
C ALA A 79 -9.33 -14.36 -3.74
N LEU A 80 -8.83 -13.12 -3.93
CA LEU A 80 -9.46 -12.10 -4.76
C LEU A 80 -10.97 -11.94 -4.45
N VAL A 81 -11.25 -11.71 -3.17
CA VAL A 81 -12.62 -11.56 -2.62
C VAL A 81 -12.79 -10.16 -2.06
N LEU A 82 -13.84 -9.47 -2.49
CA LEU A 82 -14.28 -8.22 -1.86
C LEU A 82 -15.24 -8.55 -0.72
N MET A 83 -15.06 -7.87 0.41
CA MET A 83 -15.77 -8.12 1.65
C MET A 83 -16.42 -6.83 2.16
N VAL A 84 -17.62 -6.95 2.73
CA VAL A 84 -18.13 -6.00 3.73
C VAL A 84 -17.92 -6.64 5.10
N THR A 85 -17.34 -5.89 6.02
CA THR A 85 -16.96 -6.37 7.36
C THR A 85 -17.44 -5.42 8.45
N ASP A 86 -17.52 -5.91 9.69
CA ASP A 86 -17.69 -5.06 10.87
C ASP A 86 -16.36 -4.39 11.30
N THR A 87 -16.37 -3.71 12.45
CA THR A 87 -15.19 -3.03 13.00
C THR A 87 -14.03 -3.96 13.37
N ASP A 88 -14.34 -5.21 13.71
CA ASP A 88 -13.38 -6.24 14.09
C ASP A 88 -12.91 -7.06 12.86
N LEU A 89 -13.29 -6.62 11.67
CA LEU A 89 -13.03 -7.26 10.39
C LEU A 89 -13.60 -8.69 10.34
N ASN A 90 -14.75 -8.92 10.97
CA ASN A 90 -15.56 -10.11 10.76
C ASN A 90 -16.41 -9.93 9.51
N GLU A 91 -16.60 -11.02 8.78
CA GLU A 91 -17.35 -11.00 7.53
C GLU A 91 -18.85 -10.77 7.76
N LEU A 92 -19.40 -9.78 7.05
CA LEU A 92 -20.84 -9.53 6.95
C LEU A 92 -21.40 -9.89 5.57
N GLY A 93 -20.53 -9.95 4.55
CA GLY A 93 -20.84 -10.42 3.22
C GLY A 93 -19.62 -10.40 2.30
N THR A 94 -19.57 -11.34 1.37
CA THR A 94 -18.46 -11.51 0.42
C THR A 94 -18.93 -11.65 -1.02
N VAL A 95 -18.04 -11.30 -1.95
CA VAL A 95 -18.14 -11.67 -3.35
C VAL A 95 -16.78 -12.10 -3.89
N GLU A 96 -16.74 -13.31 -4.44
CA GLU A 96 -15.62 -13.76 -5.27
C GLU A 96 -15.59 -12.92 -6.55
N MET A 97 -14.48 -12.24 -6.80
CA MET A 97 -14.38 -11.36 -7.97
C MET A 97 -13.96 -12.11 -9.22
N ASN A 98 -13.34 -13.29 -9.08
CA ASN A 98 -12.90 -14.10 -10.21
C ASN A 98 -14.06 -14.38 -11.19
N GLY A 99 -13.86 -14.06 -12.47
CA GLY A 99 -14.87 -14.20 -13.51
C GLY A 99 -15.97 -13.12 -13.51
N LYS A 100 -15.92 -12.12 -12.62
CA LYS A 100 -16.87 -11.00 -12.58
C LYS A 100 -16.28 -9.75 -13.22
N THR A 101 -17.14 -8.96 -13.83
CA THR A 101 -16.84 -7.60 -14.28
C THR A 101 -16.84 -6.60 -13.13
N LYS A 102 -16.22 -5.43 -13.35
CA LYS A 102 -16.28 -4.30 -12.39
C LYS A 102 -17.72 -3.92 -12.03
N GLN A 103 -18.63 -3.90 -13.00
CA GLN A 103 -20.03 -3.51 -12.77
C GLN A 103 -20.81 -4.54 -11.95
N GLU A 104 -20.55 -5.84 -12.12
CA GLU A 104 -21.17 -6.88 -11.28
C GLU A 104 -20.73 -6.76 -9.81
N VAL A 105 -19.43 -6.54 -9.57
CA VAL A 105 -18.90 -6.36 -8.21
C VAL A 105 -19.43 -5.06 -7.59
N LEU A 106 -19.50 -3.95 -8.35
CA LEU A 106 -20.09 -2.69 -7.88
C LEU A 106 -21.58 -2.85 -7.51
N THR A 107 -22.33 -3.59 -8.33
CA THR A 107 -23.75 -3.86 -8.10
C THR A 107 -23.94 -4.69 -6.83
N TRP A 108 -23.13 -5.73 -6.65
CA TRP A 108 -23.12 -6.51 -5.42
C TRP A 108 -22.83 -5.61 -4.20
N LEU A 109 -21.78 -4.79 -4.26
CA LEU A 109 -21.38 -3.91 -3.17
C LEU A 109 -22.50 -2.95 -2.76
N LYS A 110 -23.15 -2.32 -3.75
CA LYS A 110 -24.31 -1.44 -3.52
C LYS A 110 -25.47 -2.15 -2.84
N ASN A 111 -25.76 -3.38 -3.27
CA ASN A 111 -26.84 -4.18 -2.67
C ASN A 111 -26.52 -4.53 -1.21
N GLN A 112 -25.33 -5.06 -0.95
CA GLN A 112 -24.89 -5.43 0.38
C GLN A 112 -24.92 -4.24 1.35
N LEU A 113 -24.37 -3.10 0.93
CA LEU A 113 -24.36 -1.89 1.75
C LEU A 113 -25.76 -1.34 2.03
N ARG A 114 -26.67 -1.38 1.05
CA ARG A 114 -28.07 -0.97 1.22
C ARG A 114 -28.82 -1.87 2.19
N GLU A 115 -28.61 -3.18 2.13
CA GLU A 115 -29.20 -4.14 3.09
C GLU A 115 -28.72 -3.87 4.52
N LEU A 116 -27.48 -3.39 4.68
CA LEU A 116 -26.91 -2.97 5.95
C LEU A 116 -27.24 -1.51 6.34
N GLY A 117 -28.13 -0.85 5.59
CA GLY A 117 -28.65 0.48 5.93
C GLY A 117 -27.77 1.66 5.49
N VAL A 118 -26.81 1.47 4.60
CA VAL A 118 -26.00 2.57 4.04
C VAL A 118 -26.71 3.19 2.83
N ASP A 119 -26.73 4.53 2.75
CA ASP A 119 -27.21 5.25 1.57
C ASP A 119 -26.17 5.21 0.45
N VAL A 120 -26.42 4.36 -0.54
CA VAL A 120 -25.51 4.15 -1.68
C VAL A 120 -25.85 4.96 -2.92
N ARG A 121 -26.79 5.93 -2.84
CA ARG A 121 -27.22 6.72 -4.02
C ARG A 121 -26.08 7.49 -4.68
N ALA A 122 -25.12 7.97 -3.89
CA ALA A 122 -23.94 8.69 -4.36
C ALA A 122 -22.79 7.76 -4.82
N LEU A 123 -22.81 6.47 -4.45
CA LEU A 123 -21.72 5.55 -4.76
C LEU A 123 -21.59 5.31 -6.27
N THR A 124 -20.45 5.65 -6.85
CA THR A 124 -20.09 5.38 -8.26
C THR A 124 -18.66 4.85 -8.36
N ASP A 125 -18.26 4.38 -9.54
CA ASP A 125 -16.88 3.99 -9.86
C ASP A 125 -16.00 5.16 -10.35
N LYS A 126 -16.45 6.40 -10.15
CA LYS A 126 -15.68 7.60 -10.50
C LYS A 126 -14.75 7.98 -9.36
N ILE A 127 -13.49 8.24 -9.71
CA ILE A 127 -12.46 8.75 -8.81
C ILE A 127 -11.66 9.87 -9.50
N HIS A 128 -10.96 10.69 -8.73
CA HIS A 128 -10.35 11.94 -9.21
C HIS A 128 -8.91 11.78 -9.71
N PHE A 129 -8.37 10.56 -9.70
CA PHE A 129 -7.03 10.22 -10.16
C PHE A 129 -7.08 9.10 -11.20
N GLU A 130 -5.98 8.92 -11.91
CA GLU A 130 -5.81 7.85 -12.90
C GLU A 130 -4.97 6.71 -12.31
N ILE A 131 -5.23 5.49 -12.77
CA ILE A 131 -4.45 4.29 -12.48
C ILE A 131 -4.07 3.61 -13.80
N PRO A 132 -3.05 2.72 -13.82
CA PRO A 132 -2.66 2.02 -15.03
C PRO A 132 -3.85 1.32 -15.73
N PRO A 133 -3.91 1.26 -17.07
CA PRO A 133 -5.01 0.60 -17.77
C PRO A 133 -5.10 -0.90 -17.45
N HIS A 134 -6.33 -1.41 -17.39
CA HIS A 134 -6.61 -2.84 -17.23
C HIS A 134 -7.93 -3.24 -17.92
N ASP A 135 -8.02 -4.50 -18.35
CA ASP A 135 -9.16 -5.01 -19.12
C ASP A 135 -10.51 -4.85 -18.40
N VAL A 136 -10.51 -4.89 -17.06
CA VAL A 136 -11.73 -4.74 -16.24
C VAL A 136 -12.40 -3.37 -16.37
N GLU A 137 -11.64 -2.34 -16.77
CA GLU A 137 -12.19 -1.02 -17.07
C GLU A 137 -13.00 -1.02 -18.37
N ASN A 138 -12.73 -1.98 -19.26
CA ASN A 138 -13.34 -2.11 -20.58
C ASN A 138 -14.30 -3.31 -20.66
N GLY A 139 -14.90 -3.71 -19.53
CA GLY A 139 -15.87 -4.80 -19.47
C GLY A 139 -15.24 -6.21 -19.39
N GLY A 140 -13.91 -6.30 -19.28
CA GLY A 140 -13.24 -7.54 -18.91
C GLY A 140 -13.59 -7.99 -17.49
N VAL A 141 -13.17 -9.20 -17.16
CA VAL A 141 -13.41 -9.82 -15.84
C VAL A 141 -12.13 -9.86 -15.00
N TYR A 142 -12.27 -9.80 -13.68
CA TYR A 142 -11.16 -10.11 -12.78
C TYR A 142 -10.76 -11.58 -12.93
N LYS A 143 -9.46 -11.88 -12.85
CA LYS A 143 -8.92 -13.22 -13.04
C LYS A 143 -8.00 -13.61 -11.90
N LEU A 144 -8.29 -14.76 -11.30
CA LEU A 144 -7.43 -15.42 -10.32
C LEU A 144 -6.75 -16.63 -10.99
N ASP A 145 -5.99 -16.40 -12.05
CA ASP A 145 -5.38 -17.47 -12.86
C ASP A 145 -4.18 -18.13 -12.16
N GLN A 146 -3.49 -17.39 -11.30
CA GLN A 146 -2.28 -17.84 -10.59
C GLN A 146 -2.38 -17.48 -9.10
N PRO A 147 -3.16 -18.23 -8.29
CA PRO A 147 -3.45 -17.88 -6.90
C PRO A 147 -2.21 -17.71 -6.01
N ASP A 148 -1.14 -18.42 -6.33
CA ASP A 148 0.14 -18.35 -5.64
C ASP A 148 0.82 -16.97 -5.78
N LEU A 149 0.61 -16.26 -6.90
CA LEU A 149 1.09 -14.89 -7.06
C LEU A 149 0.34 -13.88 -6.17
N PHE A 150 -0.96 -14.10 -5.96
CA PHE A 150 -1.75 -13.26 -5.05
C PHE A 150 -1.34 -13.49 -3.60
N ALA A 151 -1.02 -14.75 -3.25
CA ALA A 151 -0.43 -15.09 -1.96
C ALA A 151 0.97 -14.48 -1.77
N GLU A 152 1.82 -14.50 -2.80
CA GLU A 152 3.13 -13.84 -2.78
C GLU A 152 2.99 -12.33 -2.57
N LEU A 153 2.06 -11.66 -3.27
CA LEU A 153 1.80 -10.22 -3.10
C LEU A 153 1.27 -9.89 -1.70
N ALA A 154 0.47 -10.77 -1.09
CA ALA A 154 0.09 -10.65 0.32
C ALA A 154 1.30 -10.81 1.26
N GLY A 155 2.27 -11.67 0.89
CA GLY A 155 3.56 -11.79 1.56
C GLY A 155 4.38 -10.51 1.51
N TYR A 156 4.51 -9.90 0.32
CA TYR A 156 5.13 -8.59 0.14
C TYR A 156 4.45 -7.53 1.02
N ARG A 157 3.12 -7.42 0.96
CA ARG A 157 2.37 -6.43 1.74
C ARG A 157 2.52 -6.66 3.25
N THR A 158 2.50 -7.91 3.71
CA THR A 158 2.73 -8.26 5.12
C THR A 158 4.12 -7.83 5.59
N ASN A 159 5.16 -8.19 4.83
CA ASN A 159 6.53 -7.84 5.18
C ASN A 159 6.74 -6.31 5.12
N GLY A 160 6.16 -5.67 4.10
CA GLY A 160 6.11 -4.21 3.93
C GLY A 160 5.55 -3.53 5.16
N HIS A 161 4.29 -3.84 5.48
CA HIS A 161 3.58 -3.29 6.63
C HIS A 161 4.36 -3.46 7.94
N LEU A 162 4.92 -4.65 8.20
CA LEU A 162 5.71 -4.92 9.41
C LEU A 162 6.97 -4.04 9.50
N VAL A 163 7.70 -3.89 8.39
CA VAL A 163 8.91 -3.05 8.34
C VAL A 163 8.52 -1.57 8.47
N LEU A 164 7.59 -1.10 7.64
CA LEU A 164 7.18 0.31 7.62
C LEU A 164 6.65 0.75 8.98
N THR A 165 5.76 -0.04 9.60
CA THR A 165 5.22 0.26 10.93
C THR A 165 6.32 0.31 11.98
N HIS A 166 7.23 -0.67 11.97
CA HIS A 166 8.35 -0.71 12.94
C HIS A 166 9.24 0.53 12.90
N PHE A 167 9.46 1.11 11.72
CA PHE A 167 10.28 2.31 11.56
C PHE A 167 9.49 3.61 11.74
N ALA A 168 8.24 3.67 11.27
CA ALA A 168 7.36 4.82 11.46
C ALA A 168 7.09 5.09 12.96
N GLU A 169 6.86 4.05 13.77
CA GLU A 169 6.66 4.14 15.23
C GLU A 169 7.84 4.76 16.00
N GLN A 170 9.01 4.93 15.37
CA GLN A 170 10.16 5.59 15.98
C GLN A 170 10.10 7.12 15.92
N PHE A 171 9.08 7.68 15.25
CA PHE A 171 8.89 9.11 15.05
C PHE A 171 7.47 9.50 15.45
N ASP A 172 7.34 10.35 16.47
CA ASP A 172 6.03 10.82 16.96
C ASP A 172 5.21 11.58 15.91
N THR A 173 5.88 12.08 14.87
CA THR A 173 5.29 12.85 13.78
C THR A 173 4.88 11.99 12.58
N ALA A 174 5.23 10.71 12.55
CA ALA A 174 4.93 9.84 11.42
C ALA A 174 3.41 9.72 11.20
N SER A 175 2.99 9.84 9.94
CA SER A 175 1.62 9.49 9.55
C SER A 175 1.40 7.99 9.73
N PRO A 176 0.14 7.54 9.88
CA PRO A 176 -0.18 6.13 9.77
C PRO A 176 0.38 5.51 8.48
N VAL A 177 0.75 4.23 8.56
CA VAL A 177 1.14 3.43 7.38
C VAL A 177 -0.14 3.05 6.63
N LEU A 178 -0.32 3.63 5.44
CA LEU A 178 -1.52 3.49 4.63
C LEU A 178 -1.17 3.06 3.20
N VAL A 179 -2.11 2.39 2.54
CA VAL A 179 -2.08 2.08 1.12
C VAL A 179 -2.87 3.13 0.35
N TRP A 180 -2.21 3.79 -0.59
CA TRP A 180 -2.81 4.86 -1.38
C TRP A 180 -3.35 4.33 -2.71
N PRO A 181 -4.61 4.60 -3.05
CA PRO A 181 -5.27 3.94 -4.18
C PRO A 181 -4.79 4.40 -5.57
N HIS A 182 -4.09 5.54 -5.67
CA HIS A 182 -3.59 6.08 -6.95
C HIS A 182 -2.33 5.34 -7.46
N HIS A 183 -1.37 5.02 -6.58
CA HIS A 183 -0.14 4.31 -6.95
C HIS A 183 -0.05 2.89 -6.36
N PHE A 184 -0.97 2.54 -5.46
CA PHE A 184 -1.07 1.25 -4.79
C PHE A 184 0.15 0.89 -3.93
N ASP A 185 0.97 1.88 -3.62
CA ASP A 185 2.05 1.80 -2.66
C ASP A 185 1.50 1.89 -1.23
N GLU A 186 2.23 1.27 -0.32
CA GLU A 186 2.03 1.42 1.12
C GLU A 186 3.13 2.34 1.66
N GLY A 187 2.79 3.32 2.48
CA GLY A 187 3.79 4.25 2.98
C GLY A 187 3.39 5.06 4.20
N SER A 188 4.38 5.72 4.78
CA SER A 188 4.23 6.70 5.86
C SER A 188 5.07 7.94 5.56
N TYR A 189 4.45 9.10 5.78
CA TYR A 189 5.07 10.41 5.69
C TYR A 189 5.56 10.84 7.07
N ILE A 190 6.84 11.20 7.18
CA ILE A 190 7.49 11.53 8.45
C ILE A 190 8.03 12.97 8.37
N PRO A 191 7.23 13.98 8.75
CA PRO A 191 7.70 15.35 8.86
C PRO A 191 8.64 15.50 10.07
N LEU A 192 9.80 16.11 9.85
CA LEU A 192 10.92 16.13 10.81
C LEU A 192 11.34 17.54 11.24
N ILE A 193 11.21 18.51 10.34
CA ILE A 193 11.58 19.91 10.57
C ILE A 193 10.35 20.77 10.30
N PHE A 194 10.05 21.67 11.23
CA PHE A 194 8.91 22.56 11.15
C PHE A 194 9.34 24.02 11.27
N GLU A 195 8.77 24.89 10.44
CA GLU A 195 8.90 26.34 10.52
C GLU A 195 7.49 26.95 10.50
N ASN A 196 7.17 27.78 11.51
CA ASN A 196 5.84 28.38 11.67
C ASN A 196 4.68 27.37 11.66
N GLY A 197 4.92 26.14 12.13
CA GLY A 197 3.92 25.06 12.17
C GLY A 197 3.79 24.26 10.87
N GLU A 198 4.51 24.62 9.80
CA GLU A 198 4.53 23.87 8.54
C GLU A 198 5.79 23.00 8.44
N ALA A 199 5.66 21.80 7.89
CA ALA A 199 6.81 20.94 7.65
C ALA A 199 7.69 21.54 6.53
N THR A 200 8.98 21.76 6.81
CA THR A 200 9.99 22.22 5.84
C THR A 200 11.05 21.17 5.53
N GLY A 201 11.01 20.03 6.22
CA GLY A 201 11.83 18.87 5.94
C GLY A 201 11.16 17.59 6.42
N SER A 202 11.22 16.53 5.60
CA SER A 202 10.54 15.27 5.86
C SER A 202 11.22 14.10 5.15
N VAL A 203 10.88 12.91 5.61
CA VAL A 203 11.25 11.65 4.97
C VAL A 203 9.96 10.87 4.70
N SER A 204 9.90 10.16 3.57
CA SER A 204 8.85 9.17 3.33
C SER A 204 9.47 7.79 3.23
N ILE A 205 8.81 6.81 3.85
CA ILE A 205 9.16 5.40 3.73
C ILE A 205 7.99 4.66 3.07
N GLY A 206 8.28 3.68 2.21
CA GLY A 206 7.21 2.92 1.59
C GLY A 206 7.63 1.59 0.96
N LEU A 207 6.61 0.84 0.55
CA LEU A 207 6.66 -0.33 -0.31
C LEU A 207 5.78 -0.04 -1.53
N ALA A 208 6.43 0.17 -2.67
CA ALA A 208 5.75 0.31 -3.94
C ALA A 208 5.44 -1.07 -4.55
N VAL A 209 4.37 -1.15 -5.33
CA VAL A 209 4.16 -2.26 -6.27
C VAL A 209 5.09 -2.12 -7.47
N ALA A 210 5.04 -3.09 -8.38
CA ALA A 210 5.75 -2.94 -9.65
C ALA A 210 5.24 -1.74 -10.45
N ASP A 211 6.15 -1.02 -11.09
CA ASP A 211 5.91 0.17 -11.89
C ASP A 211 6.82 0.20 -13.14
N HIS A 212 6.93 1.34 -13.82
CA HIS A 212 7.76 1.47 -15.02
C HIS A 212 9.27 1.44 -14.74
N TYR A 213 9.70 1.61 -13.49
CA TYR A 213 11.11 1.50 -13.09
C TYR A 213 11.49 0.07 -12.67
N TYR A 214 10.59 -0.59 -11.96
CA TYR A 214 10.83 -1.89 -11.35
C TYR A 214 9.66 -2.83 -11.64
N ASN A 215 9.93 -3.96 -12.27
CA ASN A 215 8.93 -4.99 -12.56
C ASN A 215 8.57 -5.87 -11.34
N ASN A 216 8.90 -5.44 -10.13
CA ASN A 216 8.66 -6.16 -8.87
C ASN A 216 8.45 -5.16 -7.73
N PRO A 217 7.74 -5.54 -6.64
CA PRO A 217 7.58 -4.66 -5.49
C PRO A 217 8.93 -4.27 -4.90
N TYR A 218 9.05 -3.05 -4.39
CA TYR A 218 10.32 -2.55 -3.86
C TYR A 218 10.08 -1.60 -2.68
N PHE A 219 10.97 -1.68 -1.69
CA PHE A 219 11.00 -0.69 -0.63
C PHE A 219 11.65 0.59 -1.15
N TYR A 220 11.19 1.74 -0.67
CA TYR A 220 11.80 3.02 -0.94
C TYR A 220 11.89 3.90 0.31
N VAL A 221 12.88 4.80 0.30
CA VAL A 221 12.99 5.92 1.23
C VAL A 221 13.36 7.18 0.45
N THR A 222 12.59 8.23 0.60
CA THR A 222 12.83 9.54 -0.04
C THR A 222 12.99 10.64 1.01
N ALA A 223 13.80 11.65 0.68
CA ALA A 223 13.97 12.84 1.50
C ALA A 223 13.38 14.04 0.77
N TRP A 224 12.70 14.91 1.51
CA TRP A 224 12.20 16.17 1.00
C TRP A 224 12.59 17.32 1.93
N LYS A 225 12.87 18.47 1.32
CA LYS A 225 13.11 19.73 2.02
C LYS A 225 12.59 20.86 1.16
N LYS A 226 12.01 21.89 1.78
CA LYS A 226 11.42 23.04 1.09
C LYS A 226 12.38 23.74 0.12
N GLU A 227 13.64 23.90 0.53
CA GLU A 227 14.71 24.52 -0.26
C GLU A 227 15.36 23.55 -1.27
N GLY A 228 14.87 22.31 -1.34
CA GLY A 228 15.48 21.22 -2.11
C GLY A 228 16.56 20.45 -1.33
N ILE A 229 16.92 19.28 -1.86
CA ILE A 229 18.00 18.43 -1.35
C ILE A 229 19.15 18.44 -2.37
N ASN A 230 20.38 18.69 -1.92
CA ASN A 230 21.58 18.45 -2.73
C ASN A 230 22.02 16.98 -2.61
N TYR A 231 22.07 16.26 -3.73
CA TYR A 231 22.44 14.85 -3.81
C TYR A 231 23.84 14.61 -4.41
N GLU A 232 24.64 15.66 -4.63
CA GLU A 232 26.03 15.56 -5.15
C GLU A 232 26.89 14.66 -4.24
N ASP A 233 26.87 14.93 -2.93
CA ASP A 233 27.60 14.18 -1.89
C ASP A 233 26.70 13.23 -1.09
N LYS A 234 25.69 12.64 -1.75
CA LYS A 234 24.76 11.71 -1.08
C LYS A 234 25.51 10.55 -0.40
N PRO A 235 25.09 10.11 0.81
CA PRO A 235 25.75 9.02 1.50
C PRO A 235 25.75 7.71 0.70
N GLY A 236 26.70 6.82 1.00
CA GLY A 236 26.73 5.48 0.41
C GLY A 236 25.48 4.65 0.75
N SER A 237 25.11 3.74 -0.16
CA SER A 237 24.05 2.75 0.04
C SER A 237 24.67 1.35 0.01
N ASN A 238 24.33 0.50 0.96
CA ASN A 238 24.85 -0.86 1.06
C ASN A 238 23.99 -1.80 0.20
N SER A 239 24.68 -2.72 -0.49
CA SER A 239 24.00 -3.83 -1.16
C SER A 239 23.15 -4.64 -0.16
N PRO A 240 21.95 -5.11 -0.53
CA PRO A 240 21.34 -5.03 -1.87
C PRO A 240 20.61 -3.70 -2.19
N GLY A 241 20.59 -2.74 -1.27
CA GLY A 241 20.03 -1.41 -1.51
C GLY A 241 20.86 -0.58 -2.50
N ARG A 242 20.22 0.40 -3.13
CA ARG A 242 20.89 1.37 -4.01
C ARG A 242 20.14 2.68 -4.11
N TRP A 243 20.81 3.70 -4.66
CA TRP A 243 20.15 4.94 -5.06
C TRP A 243 19.38 4.77 -6.37
N HIS A 244 18.14 5.27 -6.38
CA HIS A 244 17.40 5.63 -7.57
C HIS A 244 17.60 7.14 -7.81
N THR A 245 17.83 7.56 -9.07
CA THR A 245 18.11 8.97 -9.42
C THR A 245 17.46 9.42 -10.73
N HIS A 246 16.47 8.69 -11.25
CA HIS A 246 15.85 9.00 -12.53
C HIS A 246 14.44 9.54 -12.31
N GLU A 247 14.19 10.82 -12.64
CA GLU A 247 12.94 11.57 -12.36
C GLU A 247 12.63 11.83 -10.89
N TRP A 248 12.99 10.92 -9.98
CA TRP A 248 13.01 11.14 -8.54
C TRP A 248 14.33 10.66 -7.93
N THR A 249 14.60 11.02 -6.68
CA THR A 249 15.80 10.56 -5.97
C THR A 249 15.45 10.01 -4.60
N GLY A 250 15.95 8.81 -4.32
CA GLY A 250 15.79 8.11 -3.05
C GLY A 250 16.54 6.79 -3.05
N GLN A 251 16.47 6.05 -1.96
CA GLN A 251 17.06 4.71 -1.89
C GLN A 251 15.99 3.67 -2.07
N VAL A 252 16.33 2.59 -2.77
CA VAL A 252 15.44 1.48 -3.10
C VAL A 252 16.06 0.14 -2.75
N LEU A 253 15.19 -0.82 -2.40
CA LEU A 253 15.51 -2.23 -2.29
C LEU A 253 14.45 -3.03 -3.05
N GLU A 254 14.85 -3.62 -4.17
CA GLU A 254 13.97 -4.44 -5.00
C GLU A 254 13.62 -5.78 -4.32
N GLY A 255 12.35 -6.17 -4.41
CA GLY A 255 11.84 -7.45 -3.93
C GLY A 255 12.56 -8.64 -4.54
N LYS A 256 12.99 -8.54 -5.80
CA LYS A 256 13.80 -9.60 -6.46
C LYS A 256 15.11 -9.89 -5.73
N SER A 257 15.71 -8.89 -5.09
CA SER A 257 16.93 -9.06 -4.29
C SER A 257 16.65 -9.79 -2.97
N LEU A 258 15.43 -9.70 -2.46
CA LEU A 258 14.97 -10.45 -1.29
C LEU A 258 14.60 -11.89 -1.65
N ALA A 259 13.83 -12.10 -2.72
CA ALA A 259 13.37 -13.44 -3.12
C ALA A 259 14.51 -14.45 -3.41
N GLY A 260 15.73 -13.97 -3.67
CA GLY A 260 16.93 -14.81 -3.81
C GLY A 260 17.59 -15.26 -2.50
N LEU A 261 17.12 -14.78 -1.35
CA LEU A 261 17.66 -15.07 -0.02
C LEU A 261 16.75 -16.04 0.73
N ASN A 262 17.29 -16.75 1.72
CA ASN A 262 16.46 -17.50 2.67
C ASN A 262 15.64 -16.55 3.55
N LYS A 263 14.53 -17.05 4.10
CA LYS A 263 13.58 -16.29 4.94
C LYS A 263 14.23 -15.35 5.97
N ASP A 264 15.18 -15.82 6.77
CA ASP A 264 15.82 -15.00 7.81
C ASP A 264 16.66 -13.87 7.21
N LYS A 265 17.37 -14.16 6.12
CA LYS A 265 18.19 -13.19 5.39
C LYS A 265 17.36 -12.17 4.63
N GLN A 266 16.14 -12.53 4.20
CA GLN A 266 15.19 -11.57 3.63
C GLN A 266 14.84 -10.47 4.64
N GLN A 267 14.46 -10.88 5.86
CA GLN A 267 14.09 -9.95 6.90
C GLN A 267 15.28 -9.07 7.31
N GLU A 268 16.45 -9.67 7.51
CA GLU A 268 17.69 -8.94 7.84
C GLU A 268 18.00 -7.88 6.77
N ALA A 269 18.00 -8.27 5.50
CA ALA A 269 18.28 -7.34 4.40
C ALA A 269 17.27 -6.18 4.31
N ALA A 270 15.97 -6.43 4.52
CA ALA A 270 14.94 -5.39 4.49
C ALA A 270 15.08 -4.40 5.67
N VAL A 271 15.37 -4.91 6.87
CA VAL A 271 15.57 -4.07 8.06
C VAL A 271 16.85 -3.25 7.96
N ASP A 272 17.95 -3.87 7.55
CA ASP A 272 19.25 -3.20 7.41
C ASP A 272 19.18 -2.11 6.34
N PHE A 273 18.51 -2.40 5.21
CA PHE A 273 18.22 -1.40 4.19
C PHE A 273 17.42 -0.24 4.76
N MET A 274 16.28 -0.50 5.42
CA MET A 274 15.42 0.56 5.92
C MET A 274 16.13 1.44 6.95
N TYR A 275 16.91 0.83 7.86
CA TYR A 275 17.73 1.54 8.84
C TYR A 275 18.76 2.46 8.15
N GLN A 276 19.55 1.94 7.23
CA GLN A 276 20.53 2.74 6.51
C GLN A 276 19.87 3.83 5.67
N ALA A 277 18.81 3.49 4.95
CA ALA A 277 18.15 4.40 4.03
C ALA A 277 17.52 5.58 4.77
N LEU A 278 16.90 5.32 5.92
CA LEU A 278 16.33 6.33 6.81
C LEU A 278 17.41 7.21 7.45
N ASN A 279 18.54 6.65 7.88
CA ASN A 279 19.67 7.43 8.39
C ASN A 279 20.24 8.37 7.32
N ASN A 280 20.41 7.88 6.10
CA ASN A 280 20.87 8.70 4.98
C ASN A 280 19.86 9.81 4.65
N ALA A 281 18.57 9.49 4.62
CA ALA A 281 17.51 10.46 4.32
C ALA A 281 17.41 11.56 5.40
N THR A 282 17.45 11.19 6.67
CA THR A 282 17.45 12.15 7.79
C THR A 282 18.70 13.04 7.79
N GLN A 283 19.88 12.49 7.46
CA GLN A 283 21.11 13.27 7.26
C GLN A 283 20.95 14.30 6.14
N LEU A 284 20.38 13.91 5.00
CA LEU A 284 20.15 14.81 3.85
C LEU A 284 19.18 15.94 4.18
N VAL A 285 18.13 15.66 4.96
CA VAL A 285 17.21 16.68 5.48
C VAL A 285 17.91 17.64 6.46
N GLY A 286 18.96 17.15 7.13
CA GLY A 286 19.68 17.87 8.20
C GLY A 286 19.03 17.67 9.58
N TRP A 287 18.20 16.64 9.74
CA TRP A 287 17.58 16.31 11.02
C TRP A 287 18.55 15.51 11.89
N LYS A 288 18.60 15.84 13.18
CA LYS A 288 19.34 15.07 14.19
C LYS A 288 18.34 14.64 15.25
N LYS A 289 18.31 13.34 15.54
CA LYS A 289 17.52 12.80 16.66
C LYS A 289 17.99 13.46 17.95
N GLN A 290 17.07 14.12 18.65
CA GLN A 290 17.33 14.74 19.96
C GLN A 290 17.45 13.68 21.05
#